data_AF-Q5JJ75-F1
#
_entry.id   AF-Q5JJ75-F1
#
_cell.length_a   1.000
_cell.length_b   1.000
_cell.length_c   1.000
_cell.angle_alpha   90.00
_cell.angle_beta   90.00
_cell.angle_gamma   90.00
#
_symmetry.space_group_name_H-M   'P 1'
#
loop_
_entity.id
_entity.type
_entity.pdbx_description
1 polymer ?
#
loop_
_entity_poly.entity_id
_entity_poly.type
_entity_poly.pdbx_seq_one_letter_code
_entity_poly.pdbx_strand_id
1 'polypeptide(L)'
;MKSKLVIVLLISLTIVSLALIRLSPPGGDTFTGLCVYSSPSFSILYNGSQTVAVGKSLEVGRVYTVHGRLRRTNRGLWMDVSSFETSLPDFPLESIEGAYWTEGSPYLLTPDRVYLATPINASKGELVLVRGLGYGSKFYPLEVHRRGFSASPKNGFPFVVEGVVMSIGRYISIWNESEEFKVLKLRGVEVSPGQRIRVAGIVKVRDYIYLYPSEPKDIALLGYSKLKPLWNSSIGDIVEAKCLVLDSGSTLKLNCTDLRLYGFKARVGDVVHIRALRRKSSLLCLNCSVVHPREKLPNELCEYSPGNFAKISGTVTWVKRYRNGFGLANVTDGNCWVLLKLPKSLGVSVASGENVTAYGFFTTYREKPAFEIQSGEDLCSGISC
;
A
#
# COMPACT_ATOMS: atom_id res chain seq x y z
N MET A 1 -55.75 87.25 0.75
CA MET A 1 -54.33 86.81 0.73
C MET A 1 -54.07 85.43 1.35
N LYS A 2 -54.74 85.05 2.46
CA LYS A 2 -54.49 83.76 3.15
C LYS A 2 -54.83 82.49 2.33
N SER A 3 -55.90 82.47 1.52
CA SER A 3 -56.26 81.24 0.77
C SER A 3 -55.32 80.92 -0.40
N LYS A 4 -54.77 81.94 -1.08
CA LYS A 4 -53.79 81.75 -2.16
C LYS A 4 -52.48 81.15 -1.64
N LEU A 5 -52.06 81.50 -0.42
CA LEU A 5 -50.85 80.95 0.20
C LEU A 5 -51.02 79.46 0.55
N VAL A 6 -52.20 79.06 1.06
CA VAL A 6 -52.52 77.66 1.40
C VAL A 6 -52.55 76.77 0.17
N ILE A 7 -53.10 77.27 -0.95
CA ILE A 7 -53.14 76.51 -2.21
C ILE A 7 -51.73 76.31 -2.78
N VAL A 8 -50.88 77.34 -2.73
CA VAL A 8 -49.48 77.22 -3.19
C VAL A 8 -48.70 76.25 -2.31
N LEU A 9 -48.92 76.25 -0.99
CA LEU A 9 -48.31 75.31 -0.07
C LEU A 9 -48.77 73.87 -0.30
N LEU A 10 -50.04 73.65 -0.60
CA LEU A 10 -50.55 72.31 -0.91
C LEU A 10 -50.01 71.79 -2.25
N ILE A 11 -49.88 72.66 -3.26
CA ILE A 11 -49.31 72.30 -4.56
C ILE A 11 -47.80 72.04 -4.42
N SER A 12 -47.07 72.82 -3.63
CA SER A 12 -45.65 72.55 -3.40
C SER A 12 -45.45 71.28 -2.58
N LEU A 13 -46.32 70.99 -1.60
CA LEU A 13 -46.26 69.74 -0.83
C LEU A 13 -46.56 68.52 -1.70
N THR A 14 -47.51 68.61 -2.64
CA THR A 14 -47.81 67.50 -3.57
C THR A 14 -46.69 67.31 -4.60
N ILE A 15 -46.09 68.39 -5.12
CA ILE A 15 -44.94 68.31 -6.03
C ILE A 15 -43.72 67.73 -5.29
N VAL A 16 -43.45 68.16 -4.05
CA VAL A 16 -42.36 67.62 -3.22
C VAL A 16 -42.62 66.17 -2.84
N SER A 17 -43.87 65.80 -2.53
CA SER A 17 -44.25 64.40 -2.27
C SER A 17 -44.11 63.52 -3.52
N LEU A 18 -44.50 64.02 -4.70
CA LEU A 18 -44.28 63.32 -5.98
C LEU A 18 -42.78 63.17 -6.31
N ALA A 19 -41.98 64.20 -6.00
CA ALA A 19 -40.53 64.15 -6.17
C ALA A 19 -39.89 63.13 -5.20
N LEU A 20 -40.33 63.08 -3.93
CA LEU A 20 -39.87 62.10 -2.93
C LEU A 20 -40.29 60.66 -3.26
N ILE A 21 -41.47 60.45 -3.87
CA ILE A 21 -41.90 59.14 -4.38
C ILE A 21 -41.03 58.70 -5.57
N ARG A 22 -40.53 59.63 -6.39
CA ARG A 22 -39.59 59.34 -7.48
C ARG A 22 -38.12 59.23 -7.04
N LEU A 23 -37.79 59.72 -5.84
CA LEU A 23 -36.46 59.65 -5.22
C LEU A 23 -36.31 58.50 -4.23
N SER A 24 -37.39 57.78 -3.90
CA SER A 24 -37.26 56.45 -3.31
C SER A 24 -36.60 55.56 -4.38
N PRO A 25 -35.48 54.88 -4.09
CA PRO A 25 -34.92 53.93 -5.03
C PRO A 25 -36.04 52.95 -5.39
N PRO A 26 -36.31 52.66 -6.68
CA PRO A 26 -37.25 51.60 -7.01
C PRO A 26 -36.80 50.37 -6.23
N GLY A 27 -37.71 49.79 -5.43
CA GLY A 27 -37.41 48.61 -4.62
C GLY A 27 -36.73 47.58 -5.52
N GLY A 28 -35.42 47.41 -5.33
CA GLY A 28 -34.61 46.58 -6.20
C GLY A 28 -34.99 45.13 -5.98
N ASP A 29 -35.17 44.39 -7.07
CA ASP A 29 -35.28 42.94 -6.99
C ASP A 29 -33.99 42.41 -6.39
N THR A 30 -34.13 41.45 -5.48
CA THR A 30 -32.99 40.79 -4.83
C THR A 30 -33.01 39.33 -5.20
N PHE A 31 -31.85 38.78 -5.57
CA PHE A 31 -31.70 37.35 -5.84
C PHE A 31 -30.45 36.82 -5.17
N THR A 32 -30.62 35.80 -4.33
CA THR A 32 -29.52 35.05 -3.73
C THR A 32 -29.32 33.77 -4.51
N GLY A 33 -28.09 33.49 -4.93
CA GLY A 33 -27.80 32.27 -5.70
C GLY A 33 -26.34 31.90 -5.73
N LEU A 34 -26.09 30.63 -5.99
CA LEU A 34 -24.77 30.06 -6.23
C LEU A 34 -24.32 30.34 -7.66
N CYS A 35 -23.13 30.89 -7.84
CA CYS A 35 -22.54 31.06 -9.16
C CYS A 35 -22.12 29.69 -9.72
N VAL A 36 -22.88 29.17 -10.69
CA VAL A 36 -22.65 27.85 -11.30
C VAL A 36 -21.89 27.93 -12.63
N TYR A 37 -21.88 29.10 -13.26
CA TYR A 37 -21.14 29.37 -14.49
C TYR A 37 -20.70 30.82 -14.50
N SER A 38 -19.50 31.08 -15.00
CA SER A 38 -18.96 32.42 -15.14
C SER A 38 -18.17 32.54 -16.44
N SER A 39 -18.35 33.68 -17.09
CA SER A 39 -17.63 34.11 -18.28
C SER A 39 -17.23 35.58 -18.10
N PRO A 40 -16.32 36.12 -18.93
CA PRO A 40 -15.89 37.52 -18.79
C PRO A 40 -17.04 38.54 -18.84
N SER A 41 -18.14 38.24 -19.54
CA SER A 41 -19.25 39.15 -19.78
C SER A 41 -20.49 38.88 -18.93
N PHE A 42 -20.66 37.66 -18.41
CA PHE A 42 -21.80 37.31 -17.56
C PHE A 42 -21.54 36.07 -16.70
N SER A 43 -22.30 35.95 -15.62
CA SER A 43 -22.36 34.76 -14.77
C SER A 43 -23.79 34.26 -14.62
N ILE A 44 -23.94 33.03 -14.17
CA ILE A 44 -25.22 32.39 -13.91
C ILE A 44 -25.31 32.06 -12.43
N LEU A 45 -26.32 32.61 -11.76
CA LEU A 45 -26.68 32.29 -10.38
C LEU A 45 -27.84 31.30 -10.35
N TYR A 46 -27.74 30.29 -9.48
CA TYR A 46 -28.76 29.26 -9.30
C TYR A 46 -29.05 29.04 -7.81
N ASN A 47 -30.31 28.90 -7.44
CA ASN A 47 -30.73 28.73 -6.03
C ASN A 47 -31.45 27.39 -5.75
N GLY A 48 -31.36 26.42 -6.67
CA GLY A 48 -32.07 25.13 -6.55
C GLY A 48 -33.42 25.09 -7.27
N SER A 49 -33.98 26.24 -7.65
CA SER A 49 -35.26 26.31 -8.37
C SER A 49 -35.24 27.22 -9.59
N GLN A 50 -34.49 28.31 -9.53
CA GLN A 50 -34.44 29.34 -10.55
C GLN A 50 -33.00 29.67 -10.91
N THR A 51 -32.83 30.07 -12.18
CA THR A 51 -31.55 30.45 -12.76
C THR A 51 -31.64 31.89 -13.25
N VAL A 52 -30.70 32.73 -12.81
CA VAL A 52 -30.63 34.16 -13.17
C VAL A 52 -29.25 34.46 -13.75
N ALA A 53 -29.23 35.01 -14.96
CA ALA A 53 -28.01 35.52 -15.58
C ALA A 53 -27.72 36.94 -15.08
N VAL A 54 -26.45 37.22 -14.80
CA VAL A 54 -25.98 38.52 -14.30
C VAL A 54 -24.88 39.03 -15.20
N GLY A 55 -24.95 40.29 -15.63
CA GLY A 55 -23.97 40.93 -16.53
C GLY A 55 -22.62 41.28 -15.89
N LYS A 56 -22.10 40.39 -15.04
CA LYS A 56 -20.83 40.52 -14.31
C LYS A 56 -20.13 39.16 -14.24
N SER A 57 -18.80 39.17 -14.22
CA SER A 57 -18.00 37.97 -13.95
C SER A 57 -17.92 37.77 -12.43
N LEU A 58 -18.40 36.63 -11.96
CA LEU A 58 -18.41 36.20 -10.56
C LEU A 58 -17.59 34.93 -10.40
N GLU A 59 -17.20 34.60 -9.16
CA GLU A 59 -16.43 33.39 -8.90
C GLU A 59 -17.35 32.16 -8.80
N VAL A 60 -17.06 31.14 -9.60
CA VAL A 60 -17.83 29.89 -9.60
C VAL A 60 -17.69 29.18 -8.25
N GLY A 61 -18.80 28.68 -7.71
CA GLY A 61 -18.84 28.01 -6.42
C GLY A 61 -19.04 28.94 -5.22
N ARG A 62 -19.20 30.25 -5.44
CA ARG A 62 -19.56 31.20 -4.38
C ARG A 62 -21.03 31.61 -4.45
N VAL A 63 -21.60 31.88 -3.28
CA VAL A 63 -22.97 32.37 -3.14
C VAL A 63 -22.96 33.90 -3.11
N TYR A 64 -23.83 34.49 -3.92
CA TYR A 64 -23.96 35.94 -4.05
C TYR A 64 -25.41 36.36 -3.83
N THR A 65 -25.58 37.47 -3.13
CA THR A 65 -26.83 38.24 -3.12
C THR A 65 -26.65 39.39 -4.09
N VAL A 66 -27.47 39.45 -5.13
CA VAL A 66 -27.45 40.51 -6.15
C VAL A 66 -28.69 41.38 -6.01
N HIS A 67 -28.50 42.70 -6.06
CA HIS A 67 -29.57 43.68 -6.05
C HIS A 67 -29.62 44.38 -7.40
N GLY A 68 -30.82 44.56 -7.96
CA GLY A 68 -30.96 45.23 -9.24
C GLY A 68 -32.38 45.21 -9.77
N ARG A 69 -32.49 45.15 -11.09
CA ARG A 69 -33.78 45.02 -11.77
C ARG A 69 -33.83 43.71 -12.55
N LEU A 70 -34.77 42.84 -12.18
CA LEU A 70 -34.96 41.57 -12.86
C LEU A 70 -35.77 41.77 -14.14
N ARG A 71 -35.29 41.18 -15.24
CA ARG A 71 -35.94 41.25 -16.55
C ARG A 71 -36.04 39.86 -17.16
N ARG A 72 -37.17 39.57 -17.79
CA ARG A 72 -37.35 38.35 -18.58
C ARG A 72 -36.86 38.61 -20.00
N THR A 73 -35.91 37.80 -20.46
CA THR A 73 -35.38 37.85 -21.82
C THR A 73 -35.74 36.57 -22.56
N ASN A 74 -35.51 36.55 -23.88
CA ASN A 74 -35.69 35.35 -24.71
C ASN A 74 -34.75 34.19 -24.31
N ARG A 75 -33.73 34.46 -23.48
CA ARG A 75 -32.74 33.47 -23.00
C ARG A 75 -32.91 33.12 -21.52
N GLY A 76 -33.96 33.62 -20.86
CA GLY A 76 -34.22 33.40 -19.44
C GLY A 76 -34.25 34.68 -18.61
N LEU A 77 -34.15 34.53 -17.29
CA LEU A 77 -34.11 35.66 -16.35
C LEU A 77 -32.73 36.33 -16.38
N TRP A 78 -32.73 37.66 -16.47
CA TRP A 78 -31.53 38.49 -16.48
C TRP A 78 -31.65 39.58 -15.42
N MET A 79 -30.63 39.74 -14.59
CA MET A 79 -30.55 40.81 -13.60
C MET A 79 -29.61 41.91 -14.08
N ASP A 80 -30.16 43.12 -14.19
CA ASP A 80 -29.35 44.34 -14.33
C ASP A 80 -28.82 44.71 -12.93
N VAL A 81 -27.62 44.23 -12.62
CA VAL A 81 -27.01 44.32 -11.29
C VAL A 81 -26.62 45.76 -10.95
N SER A 82 -27.16 46.27 -9.84
CA SER A 82 -26.79 47.55 -9.25
C SER A 82 -25.67 47.38 -8.21
N SER A 83 -25.76 46.34 -7.38
CA SER A 83 -24.73 45.94 -6.42
C SER A 83 -24.80 44.42 -6.21
N PHE A 84 -23.71 43.84 -5.72
CA PHE A 84 -23.65 42.45 -5.32
C PHE A 84 -22.68 42.26 -4.16
N GLU A 85 -22.95 41.26 -3.35
CA GLU A 85 -22.09 40.86 -2.24
C GLU A 85 -22.06 39.33 -2.10
N THR A 86 -20.97 38.81 -1.53
CA THR A 86 -20.90 37.41 -1.13
C THR A 86 -21.79 37.20 0.08
N SER A 87 -22.58 36.13 0.08
CA SER A 87 -23.58 35.87 1.12
C SER A 87 -23.58 34.39 1.52
N LEU A 88 -24.29 34.07 2.60
CA LEU A 88 -24.60 32.68 2.96
C LEU A 88 -25.82 32.21 2.16
N PRO A 89 -25.94 30.91 1.87
CA PRO A 89 -27.12 30.37 1.19
C PRO A 89 -28.37 30.55 2.05
N ASP A 90 -29.38 31.22 1.50
CA ASP A 90 -30.75 31.35 2.05
C ASP A 90 -31.74 30.37 1.38
N PHE A 91 -31.23 29.53 0.48
CA PHE A 91 -31.96 28.53 -0.30
C PHE A 91 -31.65 27.10 0.18
N PRO A 92 -32.55 26.12 -0.07
CA PRO A 92 -32.34 24.74 0.38
C PRO A 92 -31.12 24.12 -0.29
N LEU A 93 -30.29 23.44 0.51
CA LEU A 93 -29.13 22.68 0.04
C LEU A 93 -29.42 21.18 0.04
N GLU A 94 -28.95 20.51 -0.99
CA GLU A 94 -28.91 19.05 -1.05
C GLU A 94 -27.72 18.52 -0.25
N SER A 95 -27.87 17.34 0.35
CA SER A 95 -26.82 16.68 1.13
C SER A 95 -26.46 15.33 0.50
N ILE A 96 -25.19 15.11 0.21
CA ILE A 96 -24.68 13.87 -0.39
C ILE A 96 -23.59 13.31 0.50
N GLU A 97 -23.75 12.07 0.92
CA GLU A 97 -22.73 11.31 1.64
C GLU A 97 -22.03 10.35 0.67
N GLY A 98 -20.70 10.36 0.65
CA GLY A 98 -19.91 9.49 -0.20
C GLY A 98 -18.42 9.55 0.10
N ALA A 99 -17.64 8.70 -0.56
CA ALA A 99 -16.18 8.73 -0.46
C ALA A 99 -15.59 9.68 -1.50
N TYR A 100 -14.76 10.63 -1.09
CA TYR A 100 -14.11 11.56 -2.00
C TYR A 100 -13.07 10.84 -2.86
N TRP A 101 -13.12 11.05 -4.18
CA TRP A 101 -12.19 10.45 -5.12
C TRP A 101 -11.77 11.43 -6.21
N THR A 102 -10.57 11.24 -6.73
CA THR A 102 -10.01 12.07 -7.81
C THR A 102 -9.35 11.17 -8.85
N GLU A 103 -9.85 11.25 -10.09
CA GLU A 103 -9.31 10.56 -11.28
C GLU A 103 -9.50 11.51 -12.47
N GLY A 104 -8.62 12.51 -12.56
CA GLY A 104 -8.77 13.65 -13.48
C GLY A 104 -9.78 14.69 -12.97
N SER A 105 -11.04 14.29 -12.74
CA SER A 105 -12.07 15.15 -12.13
C SER A 105 -12.41 14.72 -10.70
N PRO A 106 -12.74 15.65 -9.79
CA PRO A 106 -13.19 15.30 -8.43
C PRO A 106 -14.62 14.75 -8.45
N TYR A 107 -14.88 13.72 -7.67
CA TYR A 107 -16.22 13.15 -7.51
C TYR A 107 -16.40 12.49 -6.14
N LEU A 108 -17.66 12.28 -5.76
CA LEU A 108 -18.03 11.43 -4.63
C LEU A 108 -18.45 10.06 -5.15
N LEU A 109 -17.84 9.02 -4.60
CA LEU A 109 -18.27 7.63 -4.75
C LEU A 109 -19.41 7.36 -3.77
N THR A 110 -20.61 7.33 -4.34
CA THR A 110 -21.83 6.77 -3.73
C THR A 110 -22.12 5.44 -4.45
N PRO A 111 -23.33 4.84 -4.41
CA PRO A 111 -23.69 3.81 -5.39
C PRO A 111 -23.42 4.27 -6.84
N ASP A 112 -23.61 5.56 -7.12
CA ASP A 112 -23.26 6.23 -8.38
C ASP A 112 -22.13 7.26 -8.19
N ARG A 113 -21.52 7.68 -9.31
CA ARG A 113 -20.51 8.75 -9.30
C ARG A 113 -21.18 10.12 -9.35
N VAL A 114 -20.94 10.94 -8.32
CA VAL A 114 -21.40 12.34 -8.28
C VAL A 114 -20.22 13.26 -8.56
N TYR A 115 -20.14 13.82 -9.76
CA TYR A 115 -19.05 14.72 -10.15
C TYR A 115 -19.16 16.08 -9.45
N LEU A 116 -18.05 16.51 -8.84
CA LEU A 116 -17.99 17.81 -8.17
C LEU A 116 -17.55 18.89 -9.15
N ALA A 117 -18.14 20.08 -9.01
CA ALA A 117 -17.75 21.26 -9.79
C ALA A 117 -16.34 21.75 -9.41
N THR A 118 -15.99 21.62 -8.14
CA THR A 118 -14.70 22.01 -7.57
C THR A 118 -14.17 20.92 -6.63
N PRO A 119 -12.84 20.77 -6.50
CA PRO A 119 -12.25 19.90 -5.49
C PRO A 119 -12.63 20.34 -4.07
N ILE A 120 -12.76 19.38 -3.16
CA ILE A 120 -13.00 19.65 -1.74
C ILE A 120 -11.75 19.35 -0.90
N ASN A 121 -11.66 19.96 0.27
CA ASN A 121 -10.57 19.73 1.22
C ASN A 121 -10.74 18.41 1.98
N ALA A 122 -10.60 17.30 1.26
CA ALA A 122 -10.64 15.94 1.80
C ALA A 122 -9.55 15.09 1.14
N SER A 123 -9.10 14.05 1.85
CA SER A 123 -8.13 13.09 1.30
C SER A 123 -8.83 12.09 0.38
N LYS A 124 -8.11 11.60 -0.64
CA LYS A 124 -8.65 10.58 -1.54
C LYS A 124 -9.00 9.30 -0.77
N GLY A 125 -10.24 8.84 -0.91
CA GLY A 125 -10.84 7.72 -0.20
C GLY A 125 -11.51 8.07 1.13
N GLU A 126 -11.49 9.33 1.55
CA GLU A 126 -12.12 9.78 2.80
C GLU A 126 -13.64 9.91 2.64
N LEU A 127 -14.40 9.45 3.64
CA LEU A 127 -15.85 9.63 3.70
C LEU A 127 -16.17 11.07 4.08
N VAL A 128 -17.09 11.66 3.34
CA VAL A 128 -17.52 13.05 3.53
C VAL A 128 -19.03 13.16 3.39
N LEU A 129 -19.61 14.08 4.15
CA LEU A 129 -20.95 14.60 3.93
C LEU A 129 -20.81 16.00 3.34
N VAL A 130 -21.26 16.17 2.09
CA VAL A 130 -21.17 17.42 1.35
C VAL A 130 -22.56 18.01 1.19
N ARG A 131 -22.71 19.31 1.50
CA ARG A 131 -23.94 20.07 1.25
C ARG A 131 -23.69 21.09 0.15
N GLY A 132 -24.64 21.23 -0.76
CA GLY A 132 -24.46 22.02 -1.98
C GLY A 132 -25.69 22.00 -2.89
N LEU A 133 -25.47 22.29 -4.17
CA LEU A 133 -26.51 22.25 -5.20
C LEU A 133 -26.07 21.46 -6.43
N GLY A 134 -26.96 20.62 -6.95
CA GLY A 134 -26.82 20.05 -8.28
C GLY A 134 -27.20 21.05 -9.36
N TYR A 135 -26.33 21.23 -10.36
CA TYR A 135 -26.65 22.00 -11.57
C TYR A 135 -26.06 21.32 -12.80
N GLY A 136 -26.93 20.90 -13.72
CA GLY A 136 -26.53 20.07 -14.86
C GLY A 136 -26.00 18.71 -14.40
N SER A 137 -24.78 18.35 -14.82
CA SER A 137 -24.13 17.09 -14.45
C SER A 137 -23.15 17.21 -13.27
N LYS A 138 -23.09 18.38 -12.62
CA LYS A 138 -22.12 18.66 -11.56
C LYS A 138 -22.81 19.07 -10.27
N PHE A 139 -22.20 18.69 -9.15
CA PHE A 139 -22.58 19.11 -7.82
C PHE A 139 -21.62 20.18 -7.30
N TYR A 140 -22.14 21.30 -6.84
CA TYR A 140 -21.35 22.43 -6.38
C TYR A 140 -21.27 22.41 -4.85
N PRO A 141 -20.12 22.01 -4.27
CA PRO A 141 -19.97 21.87 -2.83
C PRO A 141 -19.90 23.25 -2.15
N LEU A 142 -20.64 23.43 -1.04
CA LEU A 142 -20.61 24.63 -0.20
C LEU A 142 -20.12 24.31 1.21
N GLU A 143 -20.64 23.25 1.81
CA GLU A 143 -20.22 22.79 3.14
C GLU A 143 -19.72 21.35 3.06
N VAL A 144 -18.61 21.06 3.73
CA VAL A 144 -17.98 19.73 3.72
C VAL A 144 -17.70 19.29 5.15
N HIS A 145 -18.32 18.19 5.55
CA HIS A 145 -18.09 17.55 6.84
C HIS A 145 -17.32 16.25 6.63
N ARG A 146 -16.08 16.21 7.12
CA ARG A 146 -15.19 15.04 7.00
C ARG A 146 -15.56 14.00 8.05
N ARG A 147 -15.72 12.74 7.63
CA ARG A 147 -16.01 11.58 8.49
C ARG A 147 -14.82 10.62 8.62
N GLY A 148 -13.69 10.94 8.00
CA GLY A 148 -12.49 10.10 8.02
C GLY A 148 -12.58 8.90 7.07
N PHE A 149 -11.68 7.93 7.24
CA PHE A 149 -11.62 6.75 6.38
C PHE A 149 -12.54 5.63 6.89
N SER A 150 -13.00 4.76 5.98
CA SER A 150 -13.74 3.56 6.38
C SER A 150 -12.89 2.69 7.29
N ALA A 151 -13.47 2.19 8.38
CA ALA A 151 -12.79 1.29 9.32
C ALA A 151 -12.52 -0.11 8.72
N SER A 152 -13.30 -0.52 7.72
CA SER A 152 -13.18 -1.81 7.06
C SER A 152 -13.36 -1.71 5.54
N PRO A 153 -12.74 -2.64 4.77
CA PRO A 153 -12.89 -2.68 3.33
C PRO A 153 -14.31 -3.11 2.94
N LYS A 154 -14.95 -2.34 2.05
CA LYS A 154 -16.29 -2.64 1.52
C LYS A 154 -16.22 -2.75 0.00
N ASN A 155 -16.78 -3.83 -0.56
CA ASN A 155 -16.76 -4.06 -2.00
C ASN A 155 -17.33 -2.87 -2.79
N GLY A 156 -16.59 -2.37 -3.77
CA GLY A 156 -16.96 -1.20 -4.59
C GLY A 156 -16.63 0.16 -3.97
N PHE A 157 -16.18 0.21 -2.71
CA PHE A 157 -15.83 1.46 -2.03
C PHE A 157 -14.32 1.67 -1.93
N PRO A 158 -13.86 2.93 -1.86
CA PRO A 158 -12.49 3.26 -1.52
C PRO A 158 -12.06 2.72 -0.16
N PHE A 159 -10.81 2.29 -0.09
CA PHE A 159 -10.15 1.94 1.16
C PHE A 159 -8.68 2.33 1.08
N VAL A 160 -8.12 2.68 2.24
CA VAL A 160 -6.72 3.03 2.38
C VAL A 160 -6.08 2.04 3.34
N VAL A 161 -5.02 1.39 2.90
CA VAL A 161 -4.30 0.40 3.69
C VAL A 161 -2.81 0.72 3.70
N GLU A 162 -2.19 0.53 4.86
CA GLU A 162 -0.73 0.50 4.99
C GLU A 162 -0.29 -0.93 5.24
N GLY A 163 0.80 -1.35 4.59
CA GLY A 163 1.28 -2.71 4.73
C GLY A 163 2.68 -2.92 4.18
N VAL A 164 3.24 -4.09 4.49
CA VAL A 164 4.55 -4.52 3.99
C VAL A 164 4.36 -5.34 2.72
N VAL A 165 5.14 -5.04 1.68
CA VAL A 165 5.17 -5.81 0.44
C VAL A 165 5.76 -7.20 0.70
N MET A 166 4.97 -8.24 0.46
CA MET A 166 5.34 -9.64 0.72
C MET A 166 5.87 -10.35 -0.54
N SER A 167 5.27 -10.04 -1.68
CA SER A 167 5.65 -10.58 -2.98
C SER A 167 5.13 -9.69 -4.11
N ILE A 168 5.76 -9.83 -5.27
CA ILE A 168 5.43 -9.08 -6.47
C ILE A 168 5.23 -10.07 -7.61
N GLY A 169 4.08 -9.99 -8.25
CA GLY A 169 3.78 -10.68 -9.49
C GLY A 169 2.85 -9.82 -10.33
N ARG A 170 1.77 -10.42 -10.82
CA ARG A 170 0.65 -9.67 -11.44
C ARG A 170 0.01 -8.67 -10.46
N TYR A 171 -0.06 -9.07 -9.20
CA TYR A 171 -0.49 -8.23 -8.08
C TYR A 171 0.67 -8.06 -7.11
N ILE A 172 0.71 -6.92 -6.43
CA ILE A 172 1.56 -6.69 -5.28
C ILE A 172 0.80 -7.24 -4.07
N SER A 173 1.36 -8.25 -3.39
CA SER A 173 0.82 -8.73 -2.12
C SER A 173 1.35 -7.85 -1.00
N ILE A 174 0.44 -7.33 -0.17
CA ILE A 174 0.79 -6.58 1.04
C ILE A 174 0.17 -7.21 2.28
N TRP A 175 0.89 -7.15 3.40
CA TRP A 175 0.42 -7.58 4.72
C TRP A 175 0.20 -6.36 5.62
N ASN A 176 -1.02 -6.18 6.12
CA ASN A 176 -1.40 -5.03 6.98
C ASN A 176 -1.44 -5.37 8.48
N GLU A 177 -0.59 -6.30 8.93
CA GLU A 177 -0.54 -6.83 10.30
C GLU A 177 -1.67 -7.80 10.67
N SER A 178 -2.79 -7.79 9.92
CA SER A 178 -3.94 -8.67 10.16
C SER A 178 -4.26 -9.56 8.96
N GLU A 179 -4.26 -8.99 7.76
CA GLU A 179 -4.75 -9.62 6.54
C GLU A 179 -3.84 -9.32 5.34
N GLU A 180 -3.97 -10.16 4.31
CA GLU A 180 -3.24 -10.01 3.06
C GLU A 180 -4.13 -9.33 2.00
N PHE A 181 -3.64 -8.25 1.41
CA PHE A 181 -4.31 -7.53 0.32
C PHE A 181 -3.55 -7.75 -1.00
N LYS A 182 -4.31 -7.80 -2.09
CA LYS A 182 -3.77 -7.91 -3.46
C LYS A 182 -3.97 -6.59 -4.20
N VAL A 183 -2.90 -5.84 -4.38
CA VAL A 183 -2.91 -4.52 -5.03
C VAL A 183 -2.60 -4.69 -6.51
N LEU A 184 -3.38 -4.08 -7.39
CA LEU A 184 -3.07 -4.05 -8.82
C LEU A 184 -1.76 -3.28 -9.05
N LYS A 185 -0.79 -3.92 -9.71
CA LYS A 185 0.46 -3.26 -10.08
C LYS A 185 0.22 -2.30 -11.24
N LEU A 186 0.44 -1.01 -11.00
CA LEU A 186 0.39 0.01 -12.04
C LEU A 186 1.75 0.15 -12.75
N ARG A 187 1.72 0.58 -14.02
CA ARG A 187 2.94 0.85 -14.79
C ARG A 187 3.71 2.02 -14.16
N GLY A 188 5.03 1.90 -14.06
CA GLY A 188 5.90 2.93 -13.47
C GLY A 188 5.98 2.90 -11.94
N VAL A 189 5.26 1.99 -11.27
CA VAL A 189 5.40 1.78 -9.82
C VAL A 189 6.41 0.68 -9.55
N GLU A 190 7.51 1.06 -8.93
CA GLU A 190 8.56 0.15 -8.47
C GLU A 190 8.47 -0.04 -6.96
N VAL A 191 8.21 -1.28 -6.57
CA VAL A 191 8.20 -1.72 -5.18
C VAL A 191 9.04 -2.98 -5.06
N SER A 192 9.52 -3.28 -3.86
CA SER A 192 10.33 -4.45 -3.54
C SER A 192 9.83 -5.12 -2.27
N PRO A 193 9.98 -6.46 -2.11
CA PRO A 193 9.62 -7.14 -0.88
C PRO A 193 10.31 -6.52 0.35
N GLY A 194 9.58 -6.39 1.45
CA GLY A 194 10.04 -5.76 2.69
C GLY A 194 9.87 -4.23 2.74
N GLN A 195 9.45 -3.59 1.65
CA GLN A 195 9.06 -2.18 1.67
C GLN A 195 7.68 -2.00 2.31
N ARG A 196 7.51 -0.91 3.06
CA ARG A 196 6.22 -0.44 3.57
C ARG A 196 5.61 0.51 2.57
N ILE A 197 4.34 0.30 2.24
CA ILE A 197 3.59 1.15 1.32
C ILE A 197 2.23 1.50 1.90
N ARG A 198 1.72 2.67 1.52
CA ARG A 198 0.33 3.08 1.70
C ARG A 198 -0.37 3.06 0.35
N VAL A 199 -1.52 2.39 0.28
CA VAL A 199 -2.29 2.24 -0.95
C VAL A 199 -3.69 2.76 -0.73
N ALA A 200 -4.12 3.70 -1.58
CA ALA A 200 -5.52 4.07 -1.73
C ALA A 200 -6.09 3.35 -2.97
N GLY A 201 -7.19 2.63 -2.83
CA GLY A 201 -7.78 1.92 -3.96
C GLY A 201 -9.25 1.61 -3.77
N ILE A 202 -9.94 1.34 -4.87
CA ILE A 202 -11.30 0.80 -4.81
C ILE A 202 -11.20 -0.70 -4.47
N VAL A 203 -11.94 -1.13 -3.46
CA VAL A 203 -11.93 -2.50 -2.98
C VAL A 203 -12.76 -3.40 -3.88
N LYS A 204 -12.26 -4.61 -4.14
CA LYS A 204 -13.04 -5.73 -4.63
C LYS A 204 -12.84 -6.94 -3.74
N VAL A 205 -13.91 -7.41 -3.10
CA VAL A 205 -13.86 -8.58 -2.22
C VAL A 205 -14.24 -9.82 -3.01
N ARG A 206 -13.34 -10.81 -3.04
CA ARG A 206 -13.52 -12.15 -3.64
C ARG A 206 -12.84 -13.17 -2.72
N ASP A 207 -12.01 -14.05 -3.28
CA ASP A 207 -11.13 -14.98 -2.54
C ASP A 207 -10.05 -14.24 -1.74
N TYR A 208 -9.71 -13.03 -2.17
CA TYR A 208 -8.85 -12.07 -1.48
C TYR A 208 -9.50 -10.69 -1.49
N ILE A 209 -8.95 -9.78 -0.68
CA ILE A 209 -9.28 -8.36 -0.75
C ILE A 209 -8.35 -7.71 -1.78
N TYR A 210 -8.93 -7.33 -2.92
CA TYR A 210 -8.21 -6.65 -3.99
C TYR A 210 -8.35 -5.14 -3.85
N LEU A 211 -7.26 -4.42 -4.12
CA LEU A 211 -7.25 -2.97 -4.19
C LEU A 211 -6.85 -2.51 -5.59
N TYR A 212 -7.68 -1.64 -6.15
CA TYR A 212 -7.50 -1.05 -7.47
C TYR A 212 -7.17 0.44 -7.30
N PRO A 213 -5.88 0.80 -7.18
CA PRO A 213 -5.44 2.18 -7.34
C PRO A 213 -5.70 2.65 -8.77
N SER A 214 -6.05 3.92 -8.94
CA SER A 214 -6.32 4.52 -10.25
C SER A 214 -5.05 5.10 -10.89
N GLU A 215 -4.10 5.56 -10.06
CA GLU A 215 -2.91 6.28 -10.51
C GLU A 215 -1.68 5.94 -9.65
N PRO A 216 -0.45 6.10 -10.16
CA PRO A 216 0.77 5.77 -9.42
C PRO A 216 0.89 6.46 -8.05
N LYS A 217 0.39 7.71 -7.93
CA LYS A 217 0.40 8.46 -6.67
C LYS A 217 -0.50 7.89 -5.57
N ASP A 218 -1.39 6.96 -5.92
CA ASP A 218 -2.20 6.23 -4.95
C ASP A 218 -1.40 5.19 -4.17
N ILE A 219 -0.17 4.89 -4.63
CA ILE A 219 0.78 4.00 -3.97
C ILE A 219 1.95 4.85 -3.46
N ALA A 220 1.94 5.15 -2.16
CA ALA A 220 2.99 5.90 -1.52
C ALA A 220 3.99 4.97 -0.82
N LEU A 221 5.28 5.17 -1.08
CA LEU A 221 6.37 4.47 -0.40
C LEU A 221 6.59 5.09 0.98
N LEU A 222 6.60 4.26 2.03
CA LEU A 222 6.83 4.67 3.42
C LEU A 222 8.21 4.25 3.95
N GLY A 223 9.04 3.62 3.12
CA GLY A 223 10.36 3.10 3.49
C GLY A 223 10.37 1.57 3.62
N TYR A 224 11.22 1.04 4.49
CA TYR A 224 11.34 -0.41 4.74
C TYR A 224 10.73 -0.80 6.09
N SER A 225 10.34 -2.07 6.20
CA SER A 225 9.89 -2.64 7.46
C SER A 225 11.01 -2.65 8.51
N LYS A 226 10.62 -2.70 9.78
CA LYS A 226 11.55 -2.64 10.90
C LYS A 226 12.40 -3.91 10.93
N LEU A 227 13.68 -3.73 11.28
CA LEU A 227 14.58 -4.82 11.56
C LEU A 227 14.31 -5.36 12.97
N LYS A 228 14.15 -6.69 13.09
CA LYS A 228 13.96 -7.38 14.37
C LYS A 228 14.79 -8.67 14.44
N PRO A 229 15.14 -9.13 15.65
CA PRO A 229 15.74 -10.44 15.80
C PRO A 229 14.74 -11.55 15.44
N LEU A 230 15.25 -12.67 14.95
CA LEU A 230 14.46 -13.77 14.39
C LEU A 230 13.41 -14.32 15.37
N TRP A 231 13.77 -14.48 16.65
CA TRP A 231 12.92 -15.04 17.70
C TRP A 231 11.75 -14.12 18.13
N ASN A 232 11.80 -12.83 17.80
CA ASN A 232 10.76 -11.84 18.12
C ASN A 232 10.15 -11.21 16.86
N SER A 233 10.21 -11.93 15.74
CA SER A 233 9.76 -11.43 14.44
C SER A 233 8.33 -11.88 14.13
N SER A 234 7.55 -10.97 13.57
CA SER A 234 6.20 -11.18 13.05
C SER A 234 6.17 -11.13 11.53
N ILE A 235 5.05 -11.52 10.93
CA ILE A 235 4.87 -11.45 9.46
C ILE A 235 5.06 -10.00 9.01
N GLY A 236 5.89 -9.80 7.98
CA GLY A 236 6.23 -8.48 7.45
C GLY A 236 7.47 -7.84 8.07
N ASP A 237 8.02 -8.37 9.16
CA ASP A 237 9.29 -7.87 9.72
C ASP A 237 10.49 -8.29 8.85
N ILE A 238 11.52 -7.46 8.84
CA ILE A 238 12.83 -7.86 8.30
C ILE A 238 13.63 -8.45 9.46
N VAL A 239 14.24 -9.61 9.21
CA VAL A 239 15.07 -10.31 10.19
C VAL A 239 16.50 -10.40 9.71
N GLU A 240 17.43 -10.35 10.64
CA GLU A 240 18.85 -10.50 10.37
C GLU A 240 19.48 -11.49 11.35
N ALA A 241 20.22 -12.45 10.82
CA ALA A 241 20.86 -13.51 11.59
C ALA A 241 22.07 -14.10 10.86
N LYS A 242 22.91 -14.82 11.60
CA LYS A 242 23.95 -15.70 11.03
C LYS A 242 23.58 -17.13 11.36
N CYS A 243 23.49 -17.98 10.35
CA CYS A 243 22.98 -19.34 10.51
C CYS A 243 23.79 -20.33 9.70
N LEU A 244 23.92 -21.55 10.21
CA LEU A 244 24.49 -22.68 9.49
C LEU A 244 23.43 -23.31 8.58
N VAL A 245 23.81 -23.63 7.36
CA VAL A 245 22.94 -24.35 6.40
C VAL A 245 22.97 -25.85 6.73
N LEU A 246 21.80 -26.40 7.07
CA LEU A 246 21.63 -27.81 7.44
C LEU A 246 21.12 -28.69 6.29
N ASP A 247 20.50 -28.09 5.28
CA ASP A 247 19.93 -28.77 4.13
C ASP A 247 19.80 -27.74 2.98
N SER A 248 20.05 -28.19 1.76
CA SER A 248 20.10 -27.33 0.57
C SER A 248 19.32 -27.94 -0.59
N GLY A 249 18.59 -27.09 -1.31
CA GLY A 249 17.76 -27.46 -2.46
C GLY A 249 17.14 -26.23 -3.09
N SER A 250 15.84 -26.26 -3.39
CA SER A 250 15.09 -25.05 -3.79
C SER A 250 14.94 -24.03 -2.66
N THR A 251 15.14 -24.48 -1.42
CA THR A 251 15.12 -23.68 -0.19
C THR A 251 16.22 -24.17 0.74
N LEU A 252 16.65 -23.32 1.67
CA LEU A 252 17.64 -23.69 2.69
C LEU A 252 16.96 -23.98 4.03
N LYS A 253 17.37 -25.05 4.71
CA LYS A 253 17.10 -25.25 6.13
C LYS A 253 18.25 -24.66 6.93
N LEU A 254 17.94 -23.91 7.97
CA LEU A 254 18.92 -23.23 8.80
C LEU A 254 18.86 -23.78 10.23
N ASN A 255 19.98 -23.72 10.96
CA ASN A 255 20.01 -24.15 12.36
C ASN A 255 19.35 -23.16 13.33
N CYS A 256 19.17 -21.91 12.91
CA CYS A 256 18.68 -20.81 13.74
C CYS A 256 17.15 -20.67 13.73
N THR A 257 16.44 -21.42 12.88
CA THR A 257 14.98 -21.36 12.74
C THR A 257 14.42 -22.58 12.03
N ASP A 258 13.18 -22.94 12.36
CA ASP A 258 12.42 -23.97 11.64
C ASP A 258 11.90 -23.49 10.27
N LEU A 259 11.99 -22.18 9.98
CA LEU A 259 11.52 -21.61 8.73
C LEU A 259 12.51 -21.86 7.61
N ARG A 260 11.99 -22.25 6.44
CA ARG A 260 12.78 -22.40 5.22
C ARG A 260 13.11 -21.02 4.61
N LEU A 261 14.36 -20.84 4.18
CA LEU A 261 14.82 -19.64 3.48
C LEU A 261 14.70 -19.83 1.95
N TYR A 262 14.03 -18.89 1.29
CA TYR A 262 13.83 -18.83 -0.15
C TYR A 262 14.68 -17.73 -0.79
N GLY A 263 15.00 -17.86 -2.07
CA GLY A 263 15.64 -16.81 -2.87
C GLY A 263 17.15 -16.67 -2.65
N PHE A 264 17.79 -17.67 -2.03
CA PHE A 264 19.24 -17.73 -1.85
C PHE A 264 19.73 -19.17 -1.98
N LYS A 265 20.95 -19.36 -2.50
CA LYS A 265 21.59 -20.67 -2.66
C LYS A 265 22.90 -20.68 -1.88
N ALA A 266 23.11 -21.76 -1.13
CA ALA A 266 24.34 -22.04 -0.40
C ALA A 266 24.48 -23.57 -0.23
N ARG A 267 25.66 -24.05 0.13
CA ARG A 267 25.92 -25.48 0.34
C ARG A 267 25.69 -25.86 1.80
N VAL A 268 25.42 -27.14 2.04
CA VAL A 268 25.31 -27.66 3.40
C VAL A 268 26.64 -27.42 4.12
N GLY A 269 26.56 -26.85 5.33
CA GLY A 269 27.71 -26.45 6.14
C GLY A 269 28.21 -25.03 5.95
N ASP A 270 27.71 -24.29 4.96
CA ASP A 270 28.03 -22.86 4.88
C ASP A 270 27.38 -22.10 6.04
N VAL A 271 28.11 -21.13 6.62
CA VAL A 271 27.54 -20.15 7.55
C VAL A 271 27.14 -18.93 6.74
N VAL A 272 25.83 -18.68 6.68
CA VAL A 272 25.22 -17.60 5.91
C VAL A 272 24.80 -16.46 6.82
N HIS A 273 25.04 -15.23 6.36
CA HIS A 273 24.39 -14.05 6.88
C HIS A 273 23.12 -13.82 6.09
N ILE A 274 22.00 -13.75 6.79
CA ILE A 274 20.68 -13.59 6.18
C ILE A 274 20.13 -12.25 6.60
N ARG A 275 19.68 -11.45 5.64
CA ARG A 275 18.71 -10.38 5.84
C ARG A 275 17.48 -10.73 5.01
N ALA A 276 16.40 -11.10 5.69
CA ALA A 276 15.25 -11.75 5.08
C ALA A 276 13.92 -11.14 5.54
N LEU A 277 12.90 -11.21 4.70
CA LEU A 277 11.53 -10.87 5.04
C LEU A 277 10.83 -12.07 5.68
N ARG A 278 10.25 -11.87 6.87
CA ARG A 278 9.43 -12.88 7.55
C ARG A 278 8.06 -13.00 6.88
N ARG A 279 7.82 -14.12 6.21
CA ARG A 279 6.49 -14.50 5.66
C ARG A 279 5.76 -15.38 6.66
N LYS A 280 4.51 -15.80 6.39
CA LYS A 280 3.74 -16.66 7.31
C LYS A 280 4.47 -17.96 7.68
N SER A 281 4.96 -18.70 6.69
CA SER A 281 5.59 -20.03 6.86
C SER A 281 7.03 -20.12 6.36
N SER A 282 7.66 -18.99 6.03
CA SER A 282 9.00 -18.99 5.44
C SER A 282 9.73 -17.66 5.62
N LEU A 283 10.98 -17.64 5.21
CA LEU A 283 11.80 -16.43 5.05
C LEU A 283 12.08 -16.21 3.56
N LEU A 284 11.99 -14.97 3.09
CA LEU A 284 12.46 -14.58 1.77
C LEU A 284 13.76 -13.80 1.91
N CYS A 285 14.84 -14.29 1.30
CA CYS A 285 16.09 -13.53 1.24
C CYS A 285 15.87 -12.18 0.54
N LEU A 286 16.28 -11.10 1.21
CA LEU A 286 16.37 -9.76 0.62
C LEU A 286 17.82 -9.43 0.29
N ASN A 287 18.73 -9.76 1.21
CA ASN A 287 20.17 -9.66 1.02
C ASN A 287 20.84 -10.74 1.87
N CYS A 288 21.41 -11.76 1.25
CA CYS A 288 22.06 -12.86 1.96
C CYS A 288 23.41 -13.15 1.33
N SER A 289 24.34 -13.60 2.14
CA SER A 289 25.70 -13.90 1.71
C SER A 289 26.28 -15.06 2.53
N VAL A 290 27.19 -15.81 1.91
CA VAL A 290 28.01 -16.78 2.65
C VAL A 290 29.11 -16.00 3.37
N VAL A 291 29.14 -16.08 4.70
CA VAL A 291 30.16 -15.40 5.52
C VAL A 291 31.34 -16.32 5.71
N HIS A 292 31.10 -17.58 6.06
CA HIS A 292 32.13 -18.60 6.21
C HIS A 292 31.75 -19.82 5.39
N PRO A 293 32.54 -20.18 4.37
CA PRO A 293 32.29 -21.37 3.58
C PRO A 293 32.61 -22.62 4.40
N ARG A 294 31.91 -23.73 4.11
CA ARG A 294 32.05 -25.01 4.81
C ARG A 294 33.50 -25.52 4.86
N GLU A 295 34.33 -25.22 3.86
CA GLU A 295 35.73 -25.65 3.79
C GLU A 295 36.58 -25.11 4.95
N LYS A 296 36.18 -23.97 5.54
CA LYS A 296 36.87 -23.34 6.68
C LYS A 296 36.43 -23.87 8.04
N LEU A 297 35.48 -24.81 8.09
CA LEU A 297 35.11 -25.46 9.35
C LEU A 297 36.32 -26.24 9.93
N PRO A 298 36.43 -26.31 11.27
CA PRO A 298 37.44 -27.13 11.93
C PRO A 298 37.21 -28.62 11.66
N ASN A 299 38.24 -29.43 11.86
CA ASN A 299 38.09 -30.87 11.83
C ASN A 299 37.55 -31.36 13.18
N GLU A 300 36.31 -31.81 13.21
CA GLU A 300 35.60 -32.23 14.42
C GLU A 300 35.55 -33.76 14.58
N LEU A 301 36.44 -34.51 13.91
CA LEU A 301 36.44 -35.97 13.92
C LEU A 301 36.42 -36.57 15.35
N CYS A 302 37.09 -35.92 16.31
CA CYS A 302 37.12 -36.33 17.71
C CYS A 302 36.00 -35.75 18.58
N GLU A 303 35.21 -34.80 18.06
CA GLU A 303 34.18 -34.07 18.81
C GLU A 303 32.79 -34.63 18.50
N TYR A 304 32.62 -35.94 18.71
CA TYR A 304 31.36 -36.61 18.40
C TYR A 304 30.19 -36.04 19.21
N SER A 305 29.20 -35.49 18.50
CA SER A 305 27.95 -35.02 19.08
C SER A 305 26.77 -35.39 18.18
N PRO A 306 25.96 -36.41 18.52
CA PRO A 306 24.87 -36.89 17.67
C PRO A 306 23.93 -35.76 17.22
N GLY A 307 23.58 -35.73 15.94
CA GLY A 307 22.69 -34.73 15.35
C GLY A 307 23.35 -33.40 14.98
N ASN A 308 24.59 -33.16 15.41
CA ASN A 308 25.32 -31.96 15.01
C ASN A 308 25.91 -32.10 13.61
N PHE A 309 25.82 -31.02 12.85
CA PHE A 309 26.55 -30.87 11.59
C PHE A 309 28.01 -30.57 11.89
N ALA A 310 28.92 -31.22 11.18
CA ALA A 310 30.36 -31.06 11.35
C ALA A 310 31.10 -31.25 10.01
N LYS A 311 32.39 -30.90 10.03
CA LYS A 311 33.36 -31.32 9.03
C LYS A 311 34.29 -32.33 9.69
N ILE A 312 34.45 -33.50 9.06
CA ILE A 312 35.46 -34.48 9.46
C ILE A 312 36.50 -34.63 8.35
N SER A 313 37.75 -34.80 8.73
CA SER A 313 38.87 -35.02 7.82
C SER A 313 39.83 -36.05 8.43
N GLY A 314 40.24 -37.03 7.64
CA GLY A 314 41.14 -38.08 8.10
C GLY A 314 41.44 -39.11 7.02
N THR A 315 42.19 -40.14 7.41
CA THR A 315 42.58 -41.25 6.53
C THR A 315 41.61 -42.42 6.68
N VAL A 316 41.21 -43.01 5.57
CA VAL A 316 40.38 -44.21 5.54
C VAL A 316 41.25 -45.43 5.85
N THR A 317 40.93 -46.16 6.93
CA THR A 317 41.71 -47.36 7.35
C THR A 317 41.13 -48.67 6.83
N TRP A 318 39.83 -48.74 6.63
CA TRP A 318 39.17 -49.86 5.99
C TRP A 318 37.83 -49.44 5.40
N VAL A 319 37.37 -50.19 4.39
CA VAL A 319 36.08 -49.99 3.72
C VAL A 319 35.36 -51.33 3.63
N LYS A 320 34.09 -51.35 4.01
CA LYS A 320 33.19 -52.50 3.89
C LYS A 320 32.01 -52.14 3.01
N ARG A 321 31.79 -52.91 1.94
CA ARG A 321 30.59 -52.79 1.08
C ARG A 321 29.67 -53.98 1.30
N TYR A 322 28.39 -53.70 1.51
CA TYR A 322 27.34 -54.70 1.65
C TYR A 322 26.69 -55.00 0.29
N ARG A 323 26.06 -56.18 0.15
CA ARG A 323 25.43 -56.62 -1.11
C ARG A 323 24.33 -55.68 -1.62
N ASN A 324 23.67 -54.95 -0.73
CA ASN A 324 22.65 -53.95 -1.07
C ASN A 324 23.24 -52.62 -1.59
N GLY A 325 24.57 -52.52 -1.70
CA GLY A 325 25.28 -51.31 -2.15
C GLY A 325 25.53 -50.28 -1.05
N PHE A 326 25.13 -50.52 0.20
CA PHE A 326 25.53 -49.69 1.33
C PHE A 326 27.02 -49.90 1.63
N GLY A 327 27.78 -48.83 1.74
CA GLY A 327 29.18 -48.82 2.15
C GLY A 327 29.35 -48.25 3.56
N LEU A 328 30.43 -48.66 4.22
CA LEU A 328 30.88 -48.13 5.49
C LEU A 328 32.40 -48.01 5.45
N ALA A 329 32.92 -46.84 5.78
CA ALA A 329 34.36 -46.58 5.82
C ALA A 329 34.78 -46.10 7.21
N ASN A 330 35.90 -46.57 7.73
CA ASN A 330 36.46 -46.07 8.99
C ASN A 330 37.45 -44.96 8.72
N VAL A 331 37.12 -43.75 9.14
CA VAL A 331 37.96 -42.56 8.97
C VAL A 331 38.59 -42.23 10.31
N THR A 332 39.91 -42.03 10.34
CA THR A 332 40.67 -41.71 11.56
C THR A 332 41.70 -40.63 11.30
N ASP A 333 42.00 -39.83 12.33
CA ASP A 333 43.12 -38.89 12.35
C ASP A 333 44.33 -39.43 13.16
N GLY A 334 44.24 -40.68 13.63
CA GLY A 334 45.22 -41.34 14.51
C GLY A 334 44.82 -41.37 15.99
N ASN A 335 44.03 -40.39 16.46
CA ASN A 335 43.60 -40.29 17.86
C ASN A 335 42.17 -40.78 18.07
N CYS A 336 41.30 -40.54 17.09
CA CYS A 336 39.89 -40.90 17.13
C CYS A 336 39.44 -41.48 15.79
N TRP A 337 38.25 -42.09 15.75
CA TRP A 337 37.70 -42.68 14.53
C TRP A 337 36.18 -42.55 14.47
N VAL A 338 35.66 -42.47 13.25
CA VAL A 338 34.22 -42.40 12.97
C VAL A 338 33.88 -43.22 11.74
N LEU A 339 32.72 -43.90 11.77
CA LEU A 339 32.23 -44.68 10.63
C LEU A 339 31.47 -43.79 9.63
N LEU A 340 32.08 -43.50 8.49
CA LEU A 340 31.43 -42.79 7.39
C LEU A 340 30.46 -43.72 6.66
N LYS A 341 29.16 -43.37 6.69
CA LYS A 341 28.10 -44.07 5.98
C LYS A 341 28.10 -43.68 4.50
N LEU A 342 28.13 -44.66 3.61
CA LEU A 342 28.21 -44.47 2.15
C LEU A 342 27.07 -45.21 1.44
N PRO A 343 25.80 -44.77 1.57
CA PRO A 343 24.70 -45.35 0.80
C PRO A 343 24.93 -45.23 -0.71
N LYS A 344 24.45 -46.24 -1.46
CA LYS A 344 24.57 -46.33 -2.93
C LYS A 344 24.08 -45.07 -3.65
N SER A 345 23.07 -44.39 -3.10
CA SER A 345 22.46 -43.18 -3.67
C SER A 345 23.41 -41.99 -3.79
N LEU A 346 24.49 -41.96 -3.02
CA LEU A 346 25.47 -40.87 -3.08
C LEU A 346 26.36 -40.94 -4.32
N GLY A 347 26.46 -42.11 -4.98
CA GLY A 347 27.29 -42.29 -6.17
C GLY A 347 28.80 -42.17 -5.94
N VAL A 348 29.25 -42.13 -4.69
CA VAL A 348 30.67 -41.97 -4.32
C VAL A 348 31.28 -43.27 -3.79
N SER A 349 32.60 -43.39 -3.92
CA SER A 349 33.35 -44.49 -3.34
C SER A 349 34.70 -44.03 -2.83
N VAL A 350 35.11 -44.59 -1.70
CA VAL A 350 36.44 -44.36 -1.09
C VAL A 350 37.23 -45.67 -1.03
N ALA A 351 38.55 -45.57 -1.02
CA ALA A 351 39.48 -46.67 -0.86
C ALA A 351 40.29 -46.55 0.44
N SER A 352 40.84 -47.68 0.91
CA SER A 352 41.74 -47.69 2.06
C SER A 352 43.02 -46.91 1.74
N GLY A 353 43.49 -46.11 2.70
CA GLY A 353 44.66 -45.23 2.56
C GLY A 353 44.34 -43.85 1.99
N GLU A 354 43.11 -43.59 1.54
CA GLU A 354 42.73 -42.27 1.03
C GLU A 354 42.50 -41.27 2.17
N ASN A 355 42.92 -40.02 1.95
CA ASN A 355 42.48 -38.90 2.76
C ASN A 355 41.14 -38.40 2.25
N VAL A 356 40.18 -38.29 3.16
CA VAL A 356 38.82 -37.84 2.87
C VAL A 356 38.46 -36.66 3.74
N THR A 357 37.68 -35.74 3.19
CA THR A 357 36.99 -34.69 3.94
C THR A 357 35.50 -34.83 3.68
N ALA A 358 34.71 -34.94 4.74
CA ALA A 358 33.27 -35.12 4.67
C ALA A 358 32.54 -34.03 5.45
N TYR A 359 31.43 -33.56 4.91
CA TYR A 359 30.54 -32.56 5.49
C TYR A 359 29.18 -33.19 5.75
N GLY A 360 28.72 -33.20 7.00
CA GLY A 360 27.54 -34.01 7.32
C GLY A 360 27.21 -34.02 8.79
N PHE A 361 26.44 -35.01 9.21
CA PHE A 361 25.88 -35.10 10.54
C PHE A 361 26.46 -36.29 11.30
N PHE A 362 26.81 -36.06 12.55
CA PHE A 362 27.09 -37.15 13.47
C PHE A 362 25.82 -37.94 13.78
N THR A 363 25.97 -39.25 13.80
CA THR A 363 24.89 -40.22 14.01
C THR A 363 25.49 -41.47 14.66
N THR A 364 24.70 -42.52 14.81
CA THR A 364 25.19 -43.81 15.27
C THR A 364 25.01 -44.87 14.20
N TYR A 365 25.89 -45.86 14.20
CA TYR A 365 25.70 -47.13 13.50
C TYR A 365 26.01 -48.26 14.47
N ARG A 366 24.98 -49.02 14.87
CA ARG A 366 25.09 -50.07 15.90
C ARG A 366 25.78 -49.55 17.17
N GLU A 367 25.26 -48.43 17.69
CA GLU A 367 25.78 -47.78 18.92
C GLU A 367 27.24 -47.28 18.82
N LYS A 368 27.85 -47.31 17.63
CA LYS A 368 29.17 -46.73 17.38
C LYS A 368 29.06 -45.35 16.71
N PRO A 369 30.03 -44.44 16.95
CA PRO A 369 30.09 -43.15 16.27
C PRO A 369 30.09 -43.34 14.75
N ALA A 370 29.16 -42.68 14.08
CA ALA A 370 29.04 -42.70 12.64
C ALA A 370 28.80 -41.29 12.10
N PHE A 371 29.05 -41.13 10.81
CA PHE A 371 28.91 -39.88 10.10
C PHE A 371 28.09 -40.09 8.84
N GLU A 372 27.13 -39.19 8.61
CA GLU A 372 26.18 -39.29 7.50
C GLU A 372 26.25 -38.04 6.65
N ILE A 373 26.50 -38.24 5.35
CA ILE A 373 26.54 -37.19 4.33
C ILE A 373 25.27 -37.25 3.49
N GLN A 374 24.80 -36.09 3.04
CA GLN A 374 23.53 -35.98 2.32
C GLN A 374 23.71 -36.09 0.80
N SER A 375 24.80 -35.55 0.27
CA SER A 375 25.15 -35.57 -1.16
C SER A 375 26.53 -36.15 -1.41
N GLY A 376 26.76 -36.67 -2.61
CA GLY A 376 28.11 -37.07 -3.05
C GLY A 376 29.08 -35.87 -3.07
N GLU A 377 28.59 -34.66 -3.33
CA GLU A 377 29.37 -33.41 -3.29
C GLU A 377 29.82 -33.01 -1.88
N ASP A 378 29.29 -33.67 -0.84
CA ASP A 378 29.68 -33.44 0.56
C ASP A 378 30.85 -34.33 0.99
N LEU A 379 31.40 -35.12 0.08
CA LEU A 379 32.58 -35.95 0.30
C LEU A 379 33.65 -35.62 -0.74
N CYS A 380 34.77 -35.09 -0.26
CA CYS A 380 35.98 -34.98 -1.06
C CYS A 380 36.92 -36.15 -0.77
N SER A 381 37.48 -36.76 -1.80
CA SER A 381 38.54 -37.77 -1.70
C SER A 381 39.67 -37.47 -2.69
N GLY A 382 40.92 -37.53 -2.22
CA GLY A 382 42.09 -37.25 -3.06
C GLY A 382 42.11 -35.81 -3.61
N ILE A 383 42.16 -35.66 -4.94
CA ILE A 383 42.22 -34.36 -5.67
C ILE A 383 40.80 -33.83 -5.99
N SER A 384 39.76 -34.63 -5.76
CA SER A 384 38.39 -34.31 -6.13
C SER A 384 37.66 -33.57 -5.00
N CYS A 385 37.49 -32.27 -5.19
CA CYS A 385 36.40 -31.43 -4.71
C CYS A 385 35.91 -30.59 -5.92
#